data_AF-A0A8T5AAL2-F1
#
_entry.id   AF-A0A8T5AAL2-F1
#
_cell.length_a   1.000
_cell.length_b   1.000
_cell.length_c   1.000
_cell.angle_alpha   90.00
_cell.angle_beta   90.00
_cell.angle_gamma   90.00
#
_symmetry.space_group_name_H-M   'P 1'
#
loop_
_entity.id
_entity.type
_entity.pdbx_description
1 polymer ?
#
loop_
_entity_poly.entity_id
_entity_poly.type
_entity_poly.pdbx_seq_one_letter_code
_entity_poly.pdbx_strand_id
1 'polypeptide(L)'
;ETLAEFSESMRLIEQERKSVLAPLTIIPYIGALLLTATTTMFIMFFKDITSIAGATIPYITLNKTLLTPLIFHSFIFGLTAGKLATGKASSGFKTALFLTVASIAGIWLTMRFPLLKVG
;
A
#
# COMPACT_ATOMS: atom_id res chain seq x y z
N GLU A 1 40.78 5.68 -23.75
CA GLU A 1 40.71 4.34 -23.15
C GLU A 1 40.15 4.40 -21.73
N THR A 2 40.82 5.09 -20.81
CA THR A 2 40.35 5.29 -19.43
C THR A 2 38.91 5.79 -19.30
N LEU A 3 38.49 6.82 -20.05
CA LEU A 3 37.12 7.33 -19.99
C LEU A 3 36.07 6.32 -20.47
N ALA A 4 36.43 5.51 -21.47
CA ALA A 4 35.53 4.47 -21.99
C ALA A 4 35.36 3.35 -20.96
N GLU A 5 36.46 2.93 -20.33
CA GLU A 5 36.46 1.93 -19.26
C GLU A 5 35.71 2.42 -18.00
N PHE A 6 35.86 3.70 -17.63
CA PHE A 6 35.06 4.32 -16.58
C PHE A 6 33.58 4.36 -16.92
N SER A 7 33.22 4.75 -18.16
CA SER A 7 31.83 4.81 -18.59
C SER A 7 31.18 3.43 -18.63
N GLU A 8 31.92 2.41 -19.04
CA GLU A 8 31.47 1.02 -19.03
C GLU A 8 31.26 0.51 -17.61
N SER A 9 32.25 0.74 -16.73
CA SER A 9 32.16 0.39 -15.31
C SER A 9 30.94 1.03 -14.65
N MET A 10 30.66 2.30 -14.97
CA MET A 10 29.50 3.00 -14.42
C MET A 10 28.17 2.43 -14.91
N ARG A 11 28.10 2.02 -16.18
CA ARG A 11 26.93 1.35 -16.74
C ARG A 11 26.66 0.02 -16.06
N LEU A 12 27.70 -0.77 -15.77
CA LEU A 12 27.60 -2.06 -15.10
C LEU A 12 27.10 -1.88 -13.66
N ILE A 13 27.66 -0.92 -12.92
CA ILE A 13 27.24 -0.61 -11.54
C ILE A 13 25.76 -0.21 -11.49
N GLU A 14 25.28 0.63 -12.41
CA GLU A 14 23.87 1.02 -12.42
C GLU A 14 22.95 -0.15 -12.78
N GLN A 15 23.41 -1.06 -13.65
CA GLN A 15 22.68 -2.26 -14.02
C GLN A 15 22.55 -3.24 -12.84
N GLU A 16 23.65 -3.48 -12.11
CA GLU A 16 23.64 -4.31 -10.90
C GLU A 16 22.71 -3.71 -9.85
N ARG A 17 22.85 -2.41 -9.58
CA ARG A 17 21.99 -1.67 -8.64
C ARG A 17 20.50 -1.86 -8.96
N LYS A 18 20.12 -1.71 -10.23
CA LYS A 18 18.72 -1.89 -10.67
C LYS A 18 18.24 -3.33 -10.46
N SER A 19 19.09 -4.32 -10.72
CA SER A 19 18.74 -5.74 -10.53
C SER A 19 18.50 -6.10 -9.06
N VAL A 20 19.30 -5.53 -8.15
CA VAL A 20 19.16 -5.72 -6.70
C VAL A 20 17.91 -5.03 -6.15
N LEU A 21 17.58 -3.85 -6.69
CA LEU A 21 16.40 -3.07 -6.27
C LEU A 21 15.08 -3.63 -6.81
N ALA A 22 15.09 -4.32 -7.95
CA ALA A 22 13.89 -4.86 -8.59
C ALA A 22 12.98 -5.69 -7.65
N PRO A 23 13.48 -6.70 -6.90
CA PRO A 23 12.64 -7.45 -5.96
C PRO A 23 12.08 -6.59 -4.81
N LEU A 24 12.78 -5.54 -4.41
CA LEU A 24 12.35 -4.65 -3.33
C LEU A 24 11.15 -3.78 -3.72
N THR A 25 10.87 -3.62 -5.02
CA THR A 25 9.72 -2.85 -5.54
C THR A 25 8.36 -3.52 -5.31
N ILE A 26 8.33 -4.81 -4.98
CA ILE A 26 7.10 -5.57 -4.71
C ILE A 26 6.54 -5.26 -3.31
N ILE A 27 7.41 -4.92 -2.36
CA ILE A 27 7.04 -4.72 -0.94
C ILE A 27 5.91 -3.70 -0.75
N PRO A 28 5.92 -2.52 -1.40
CA PRO A 28 4.85 -1.54 -1.20
C PRO A 28 3.48 -2.03 -1.66
N TYR A 29 3.40 -2.91 -2.65
CA TYR A 29 2.13 -3.50 -3.10
C TYR A 29 1.57 -4.45 -2.04
N ILE A 30 2.42 -5.32 -1.49
CA ILE A 30 2.06 -6.22 -0.40
C ILE A 30 1.66 -5.42 0.83
N GLY A 31 2.42 -4.37 1.17
CA GLY A 31 2.14 -3.47 2.28
C GLY A 31 0.79 -2.77 2.16
N ALA A 32 0.45 -2.24 0.99
CA ALA A 32 -0.84 -1.61 0.74
C ALA A 32 -2.01 -2.60 0.88
N LEU A 33 -1.86 -3.82 0.35
CA LEU A 33 -2.86 -4.88 0.46
C LEU A 33 -3.07 -5.30 1.92
N LEU A 34 -1.98 -5.63 2.63
CA LEU A 34 -2.03 -6.05 4.02
C LEU A 34 -2.60 -4.97 4.93
N LEU A 35 -2.18 -3.70 4.74
CA LEU A 35 -2.69 -2.59 5.53
C LEU A 35 -4.21 -2.39 5.31
N THR A 36 -4.66 -2.47 4.06
CA THR A 36 -6.09 -2.35 3.71
C THR A 36 -6.90 -3.50 4.32
N ALA A 37 -6.42 -4.74 4.17
CA ALA A 37 -7.09 -5.93 4.68
C ALA A 37 -7.17 -5.94 6.21
N THR A 38 -6.06 -5.69 6.89
CA THR A 38 -6.01 -5.70 8.36
C THR A 38 -6.82 -4.56 8.97
N THR A 39 -6.76 -3.36 8.39
CA THR A 39 -7.54 -2.20 8.89
C THR A 39 -9.04 -2.43 8.72
N THR A 40 -9.48 -2.94 7.57
CA THR A 40 -10.91 -3.23 7.34
C THR A 40 -11.41 -4.37 8.23
N MET A 41 -10.62 -5.44 8.41
CA MET A 41 -10.93 -6.53 9.33
C MET A 41 -11.04 -6.03 10.78
N PHE A 42 -10.14 -5.15 11.21
CA PHE A 42 -10.16 -4.54 12.53
C PHE A 42 -11.41 -3.69 12.76
N ILE A 43 -11.82 -2.89 11.77
CA ILE A 43 -13.05 -2.09 11.83
C ILE A 43 -14.29 -2.99 11.93
N MET A 44 -14.32 -4.11 11.21
CA MET A 44 -15.42 -5.09 11.29
C MET A 44 -15.50 -5.77 12.66
N PHE A 45 -14.36 -6.20 13.20
CA PHE A 45 -14.29 -6.80 14.53
C PHE A 45 -14.90 -5.91 15.62
N PHE A 46 -14.57 -4.61 15.61
CA PHE A 46 -15.15 -3.64 16.55
C PHE A 46 -16.65 -3.41 16.34
N LYS A 47 -17.11 -3.45 15.08
CA LYS A 47 -18.53 -3.38 14.76
C LYS A 47 -19.30 -4.55 15.37
N ASP A 48 -18.76 -5.76 15.24
CA ASP A 48 -19.40 -6.98 15.74
C ASP A 48 -19.42 -7.02 17.27
N ILE A 49 -18.33 -6.62 17.93
CA ILE A 49 -18.29 -6.48 19.40
C ILE A 49 -19.33 -5.48 19.92
N THR A 50 -19.46 -4.31 19.28
CA THR A 50 -20.48 -3.33 19.68
C THR A 50 -21.90 -3.88 19.53
N SER A 51 -22.15 -4.68 18.49
CA SER A 51 -23.46 -5.32 18.27
C SER A 51 -23.77 -6.42 19.29
N ILE A 52 -22.76 -7.17 19.75
CA ILE A 52 -22.95 -8.35 20.63
C ILE A 52 -22.87 -7.97 22.12
N ALA A 53 -21.90 -7.14 22.50
CA ALA A 53 -21.57 -6.86 23.90
C ALA A 53 -22.24 -5.60 24.46
N GLY A 54 -23.02 -4.86 23.65
CA GLY A 54 -23.67 -3.61 24.06
C GLY A 54 -22.68 -2.48 24.40
N ALA A 55 -21.39 -2.65 24.08
CA ALA A 55 -20.37 -1.63 24.29
C ALA A 55 -20.52 -0.52 23.24
N THR A 56 -20.84 0.71 23.69
CA THR A 56 -21.02 1.90 22.84
C THR A 56 -19.68 2.40 22.30
N ILE A 57 -19.08 1.69 21.37
CA ILE A 57 -17.88 2.15 20.68
C ILE A 57 -18.32 3.06 19.54
N PRO A 58 -17.79 4.29 19.42
CA PRO A 58 -18.16 5.21 18.36
C PRO A 58 -17.57 4.74 17.01
N TYR A 59 -18.20 3.74 16.41
CA TYR A 59 -17.79 3.09 15.16
C TYR A 59 -17.57 4.09 14.02
N ILE A 60 -18.43 5.11 13.91
CA ILE A 60 -18.31 6.16 12.88
C ILE A 60 -17.01 6.94 13.03
N THR A 61 -16.64 7.29 14.27
CA THR A 61 -15.40 8.00 14.56
C THR A 61 -14.19 7.10 14.30
N LEU A 62 -14.22 5.85 14.76
CA LEU A 62 -13.15 4.88 14.52
C LEU A 62 -12.89 4.67 13.02
N ASN A 63 -13.96 4.49 12.25
CA ASN A 63 -13.91 4.30 10.81
C ASN A 63 -13.29 5.51 10.10
N LYS A 64 -13.70 6.73 10.47
CA LYS A 64 -13.11 7.96 9.92
C LYS A 64 -11.63 8.11 10.28
N THR A 65 -11.26 7.84 11.53
CA THR A 65 -9.89 7.98 12.01
C THR A 65 -8.93 6.99 11.34
N LEU A 66 -9.38 5.77 11.04
CA LEU A 66 -8.54 4.73 10.43
C LEU A 66 -8.53 4.75 8.91
N LEU A 67 -9.67 5.00 8.25
CA LEU A 67 -9.74 4.98 6.78
C LEU A 67 -9.13 6.23 6.13
N THR A 68 -9.25 7.41 6.75
CA THR A 68 -8.70 8.64 6.20
C THR A 68 -7.18 8.54 5.95
N PRO A 69 -6.34 8.19 6.94
CA PRO A 69 -4.90 8.04 6.72
C PRO A 69 -4.55 6.84 5.83
N LEU A 70 -5.41 5.84 5.71
CA LEU A 70 -5.14 4.63 4.91
C LEU A 70 -5.01 4.96 3.42
N ILE A 71 -5.84 5.87 2.91
CA ILE A 71 -5.78 6.35 1.52
C ILE A 71 -4.42 7.02 1.27
N PHE A 72 -3.96 7.86 2.20
CA PHE A 72 -2.65 8.51 2.12
C PHE A 72 -1.50 7.48 2.15
N HIS A 73 -1.58 6.44 3.00
CA HIS A 73 -0.58 5.39 3.05
C HIS A 73 -0.48 4.61 1.74
N SER A 74 -1.61 4.27 1.12
CA SER A 74 -1.64 3.58 -0.18
C SER A 74 -1.00 4.42 -1.28
N PHE A 75 -1.27 5.73 -1.30
CA PHE A 75 -0.64 6.66 -2.21
C PHE A 75 0.89 6.75 -2.01
N ILE A 76 1.35 6.86 -0.75
CA ILE A 76 2.77 6.88 -0.41
C ILE A 76 3.45 5.58 -0.83
N PHE A 77 2.81 4.42 -0.61
CA PHE A 77 3.35 3.13 -1.04
C PHE A 77 3.56 3.05 -2.55
N GLY A 78 2.65 3.59 -3.36
CA GLY A 78 2.90 3.61 -4.80
C GLY A 78 4.00 4.58 -5.24
N LEU A 79 4.17 5.71 -4.54
CA LEU A 79 5.29 6.61 -4.79
C LEU A 79 6.63 5.97 -4.40
N THR A 80 6.68 5.26 -3.27
CA THR A 80 7.90 4.55 -2.85
C THR A 80 8.21 3.42 -3.82
N ALA A 81 7.22 2.67 -4.31
CA ALA A 81 7.43 1.64 -5.34
C ALA A 81 8.13 2.20 -6.59
N GLY A 82 7.69 3.34 -7.12
CA GLY A 82 8.33 3.96 -8.28
C GLY A 82 9.72 4.54 -7.98
N LYS A 83 9.92 5.11 -6.78
CA LYS A 83 11.24 5.56 -6.31
C LYS A 83 12.22 4.39 -6.23
N LEU A 84 11.80 3.24 -5.74
CA LEU A 84 12.64 2.04 -5.68
C LEU A 84 12.97 1.50 -7.09
N ALA A 85 12.02 1.53 -8.01
CA ALA A 85 12.20 0.98 -9.36
C ALA A 85 13.11 1.82 -10.26
N THR A 86 13.10 3.16 -10.10
CA THR A 86 13.70 4.09 -11.06
C THR A 86 14.54 5.20 -10.42
N GLY A 87 14.66 5.21 -9.10
CA GLY A 87 15.35 6.27 -8.35
C GLY A 87 14.57 7.59 -8.23
N LYS A 88 13.49 7.78 -9.01
CA LYS A 88 12.68 9.01 -9.04
C LYS A 88 11.29 8.77 -8.46
N ALA A 89 10.88 9.60 -7.51
CA ALA A 89 9.54 9.50 -6.91
C ALA A 89 8.41 9.75 -7.92
N SER A 90 8.61 10.64 -8.89
CA SER A 90 7.62 10.96 -9.94
C SER A 90 7.25 9.77 -10.82
N SER A 91 8.16 8.81 -10.98
CA SER A 91 7.91 7.57 -11.73
C SER A 91 6.81 6.70 -11.09
N GLY A 92 6.65 6.81 -9.76
CA GLY A 92 5.66 6.05 -8.99
C GLY A 92 4.25 6.62 -9.06
N PHE A 93 4.02 7.76 -9.71
CA PHE A 93 2.71 8.42 -9.68
C PHE A 93 1.58 7.55 -10.28
N LYS A 94 1.86 6.85 -11.39
CA LYS A 94 0.88 5.93 -12.01
C LYS A 94 0.54 4.77 -11.07
N THR A 95 1.57 4.19 -10.45
CA THR A 95 1.42 3.12 -9.47
C THR A 95 0.70 3.58 -8.20
N ALA A 96 0.99 4.79 -7.71
CA ALA A 96 0.30 5.41 -6.59
C ALA A 96 -1.18 5.63 -6.87
N LEU A 97 -1.52 6.12 -8.05
CA LEU A 97 -2.91 6.26 -8.47
C LEU A 97 -3.61 4.90 -8.50
N PHE A 98 -2.99 3.89 -9.11
CA PHE A 98 -3.54 2.54 -9.21
C PHE A 98 -3.78 1.91 -7.82
N LEU A 99 -2.79 1.94 -6.93
CA LEU A 99 -2.90 1.43 -5.56
C LEU A 99 -3.96 2.17 -4.75
N THR A 100 -4.07 3.50 -4.92
CA THR A 100 -5.09 4.30 -4.23
C THR A 100 -6.50 3.87 -4.66
N VAL A 101 -6.73 3.73 -5.98
CA VAL A 101 -8.01 3.25 -6.51
C VAL A 101 -8.30 1.83 -6.04
N ALA A 102 -7.31 0.95 -6.05
CA ALA A 102 -7.44 -0.42 -5.56
C ALA A 102 -7.78 -0.47 -4.06
N SER A 103 -7.16 0.36 -3.23
CA SER A 103 -7.48 0.46 -1.80
C SER A 103 -8.90 0.98 -1.58
N ILE A 104 -9.34 1.99 -2.32
CA ILE A 104 -10.73 2.50 -2.25
C ILE A 104 -11.72 1.40 -2.65
N ALA A 105 -11.45 0.69 -3.75
CA ALA A 105 -12.28 -0.43 -4.20
C ALA A 105 -12.31 -1.57 -3.18
N GLY A 106 -11.16 -1.87 -2.54
CA GLY A 106 -11.06 -2.87 -1.48
C GLY A 106 -11.88 -2.51 -0.25
N ILE A 107 -11.77 -1.27 0.23
CA ILE A 107 -12.60 -0.76 1.33
C ILE A 107 -14.09 -0.87 0.96
N TRP A 108 -14.46 -0.44 -0.24
CA TRP A 108 -15.85 -0.49 -0.72
C TRP A 108 -16.39 -1.91 -0.77
N LEU A 109 -15.61 -2.85 -1.32
CA LEU A 109 -15.94 -4.27 -1.39
C LEU A 109 -16.15 -4.86 0.01
N THR A 110 -15.21 -4.64 0.92
CA THR A 110 -15.27 -5.18 2.29
C THR A 110 -16.44 -4.58 3.09
N MET A 111 -16.75 -3.29 2.88
CA MET A 111 -17.90 -2.66 3.54
C MET A 111 -19.24 -3.13 2.98
N ARG A 112 -19.32 -3.37 1.66
CA ARG A 112 -20.56 -3.77 0.98
C ARG A 112 -20.86 -5.26 1.14
N PHE A 113 -19.82 -6.08 1.05
CA PHE A 113 -19.88 -7.52 1.23
C PHE A 113 -19.06 -7.85 2.47
N PRO A 114 -19.69 -7.99 3.66
CA PRO A 114 -19.06 -8.66 4.77
C PRO A 114 -18.85 -10.14 4.39
N LEU A 115 -17.78 -10.39 3.63
CA LEU A 115 -17.31 -11.70 3.20
C LEU A 115 -16.89 -12.57 4.40
N LEU A 116 -16.76 -11.96 5.58
CA LEU A 116 -16.62 -12.61 6.88
C LEU A 116 -17.85 -12.30 7.74
N LYS A 117 -19.04 -12.73 7.31
CA LYS A 117 -20.01 -13.19 8.30
C LYS A 117 -19.41 -14.44 8.94
N VAL A 118 -18.58 -14.24 9.97
CA VAL A 118 -18.30 -15.32 10.92
C VAL A 118 -19.65 -15.60 11.56
N GLY A 119 -20.19 -16.78 11.23
CA GLY A 119 -21.47 -17.27 11.74
C GLY A 119 -21.47 -17.38 13.26
#